data_AF-A0A7K0XLL2-F1
#
_entry.id   AF-A0A7K0XLL2-F1
#
_cell.length_a   1.000
_cell.length_b   1.000
_cell.length_c   1.000
_cell.angle_alpha   90.00
_cell.angle_beta   90.00
_cell.angle_gamma   90.00
#
_symmetry.space_group_name_H-M   'P 1'
#
loop_
_entity.id
_entity.type
_entity.pdbx_description
1 polymer ?
#
loop_
_entity_poly.entity_id
_entity_poly.type
_entity_poly.pdbx_seq_one_letter_code
_entity_poly.pdbx_strand_id
1 'polypeptide(L)'
;MNLTPGSLYFMRERDHVTGDISAYVKIGLTRDDRTSESRKGDHQTGNPREIIVIEELVSPAISELETQMHARHAIDRITGEWFALNETQLSDAYLLAQKLAKNLEKHLPGLQRVEQIAAMHSTEEEIKPDSTLLDIHEVYKTNAAQLMAVEDELKEIKETLRDFAKNTGGINGVAGWRVSAPRPKIDEKRLQSDFPEIHSKFTSSETSMAARFTATKPRRAKTTKEKPETDEPTSPPLDRIDFYLDRDQAVEELHARHLILLARQGELTWEKDFIETQMKVACGNAKSISGICSWPRLETIKSKFDKRGFTNSHPDMAYSYTFTPAPTYSFIVNEFHPYALKIGGTK
;
A
#
# COMPACT_ATOMS: atom_id res chain seq x y z
N MET A 1 5.57 9.88 3.36
CA MET A 1 4.67 10.43 2.34
C MET A 1 5.49 10.88 1.14
N ASN A 2 4.98 10.64 -0.07
CA ASN A 2 5.52 11.16 -1.31
C ASN A 2 4.88 12.52 -1.63
N LEU A 3 5.68 13.59 -1.67
CA LEU A 3 5.23 14.97 -1.90
C LEU A 3 5.15 15.35 -3.39
N THR A 4 4.89 14.37 -4.27
CA THR A 4 4.65 14.65 -5.69
C THR A 4 3.29 15.35 -5.86
N PRO A 5 3.24 16.57 -6.43
CA PRO A 5 1.98 17.26 -6.67
C PRO A 5 1.22 16.67 -7.87
N GLY A 6 -0.08 16.97 -7.95
CA GLY A 6 -0.92 16.61 -9.08
C GLY A 6 -2.40 16.83 -8.81
N SER A 7 -3.26 16.28 -9.68
CA SER A 7 -4.72 16.41 -9.56
C SER A 7 -5.40 15.08 -9.29
N LEU A 8 -6.44 15.10 -8.46
CA LEU A 8 -7.39 14.01 -8.30
C LEU A 8 -8.62 14.35 -9.15
N TYR A 9 -9.08 13.40 -9.95
CA TYR A 9 -10.29 13.56 -10.76
C TYR A 9 -11.35 12.51 -10.43
N PHE A 10 -12.60 12.92 -10.63
CA PHE A 10 -13.78 12.06 -10.61
C PHE A 10 -14.36 12.05 -12.01
N MET A 11 -14.35 10.89 -12.67
CA MET A 11 -14.88 10.75 -14.03
C MET A 11 -16.08 9.81 -14.05
N ARG A 12 -17.02 10.07 -14.97
CA ARG A 12 -18.10 9.15 -15.31
C ARG A 12 -18.11 8.89 -16.81
N GLU A 13 -18.93 7.93 -17.20
CA GLU A 13 -19.17 7.60 -18.60
C GLU A 13 -20.60 8.00 -18.98
N ARG A 14 -20.77 8.61 -20.15
CA ARG A 14 -22.08 8.89 -20.75
C ARG A 14 -22.26 8.06 -22.02
N ASP A 15 -23.41 7.42 -22.15
CA ASP A 15 -23.79 6.71 -23.37
C ASP A 15 -24.13 7.70 -24.49
N HIS A 16 -23.50 7.56 -25.66
CA HIS A 16 -23.72 8.48 -26.78
C HIS A 16 -25.10 8.33 -27.43
N VAL A 17 -25.75 7.17 -27.30
CA VAL A 17 -27.04 6.89 -27.94
C VAL A 17 -28.18 7.33 -27.04
N THR A 18 -28.14 6.94 -25.76
CA THR A 18 -29.23 7.24 -24.82
C THR A 18 -29.03 8.55 -24.07
N GLY A 19 -27.78 9.02 -23.96
CA GLY A 19 -27.42 10.17 -23.12
C GLY A 19 -27.31 9.83 -21.63
N ASP A 20 -27.53 8.57 -21.24
CA ASP A 20 -27.51 8.14 -19.85
C ASP A 20 -26.10 8.21 -19.26
N ILE A 21 -26.02 8.67 -18.01
CA ILE A 21 -24.77 8.72 -17.25
C ILE A 21 -24.65 7.45 -16.41
N SER A 22 -23.50 6.78 -16.50
CA SER A 22 -23.18 5.60 -15.70
C SER A 22 -23.22 5.90 -14.21
N ALA A 23 -23.71 4.93 -13.42
CA ALA A 23 -23.67 4.98 -11.95
C ALA A 23 -22.25 4.80 -11.38
N TYR A 24 -21.28 4.41 -12.23
CA TYR A 24 -19.91 4.21 -11.81
C TYR A 24 -19.08 5.47 -11.97
N VAL A 25 -18.36 5.82 -10.90
CA VAL A 25 -17.41 6.92 -10.84
C VAL A 25 -16.00 6.35 -10.80
N LYS A 26 -15.13 6.84 -11.68
CA LYS A 26 -13.70 6.58 -11.62
C LYS A 26 -13.03 7.63 -10.76
N ILE A 27 -12.31 7.22 -9.73
CA ILE A 27 -11.48 8.10 -8.91
C ILE A 27 -10.02 7.78 -9.22
N GLY A 28 -9.31 8.73 -9.83
CA GLY A 28 -7.92 8.54 -10.23
C GLY A 28 -7.10 9.82 -10.15
N LEU A 29 -5.79 9.69 -10.39
CA LEU A 29 -4.86 10.82 -10.36
C LEU A 29 -4.17 11.15 -11.69
N THR A 30 -3.66 12.37 -11.76
CA THR A 30 -2.57 12.80 -12.65
C THR A 30 -1.41 13.34 -11.81
N ARG A 31 -0.20 13.35 -12.38
CA ARG A 31 1.02 13.89 -11.76
C ARG A 31 1.62 14.95 -12.64
N ASP A 32 2.38 15.85 -12.03
CA ASP A 32 3.16 16.90 -12.72
C ASP A 32 2.26 17.76 -13.64
N ASP A 33 2.75 18.16 -14.81
CA ASP A 33 2.05 19.02 -15.77
C ASP A 33 0.92 18.31 -16.56
N ARG A 34 0.61 17.04 -16.25
CA ARG A 34 -0.49 16.33 -16.91
C ARG A 34 -1.83 16.78 -16.33
N THR A 35 -2.67 17.36 -17.19
CA THR A 35 -4.03 17.77 -16.81
C THR A 35 -5.00 16.60 -16.86
N SER A 36 -6.12 16.71 -16.14
CA SER A 36 -7.22 15.75 -16.18
C SER A 36 -7.80 15.58 -17.60
N GLU A 37 -7.75 16.61 -18.44
CA GLU A 37 -8.18 16.55 -19.84
C GLU A 37 -7.25 15.67 -20.69
N SER A 38 -5.93 15.76 -20.49
CA SER A 38 -4.99 14.85 -21.16
C SER A 38 -5.31 13.39 -20.80
N ARG A 39 -5.66 13.16 -19.52
CA ARG A 39 -6.00 11.83 -19.02
C ARG A 39 -7.38 11.36 -19.47
N LYS A 40 -8.34 12.28 -19.61
CA LYS A 40 -9.63 12.03 -20.26
C LYS A 40 -9.41 11.53 -21.70
N GLY A 41 -8.49 12.15 -22.45
CA GLY A 41 -8.13 11.71 -23.80
C GLY A 41 -7.59 10.26 -23.85
N ASP A 42 -6.71 9.91 -22.90
CA ASP A 42 -6.20 8.54 -22.78
C ASP A 42 -7.35 7.54 -22.53
N HIS A 43 -8.26 7.85 -21.60
CA HIS A 43 -9.37 6.97 -21.24
C HIS A 43 -10.47 6.93 -22.31
N GLN A 44 -10.60 7.98 -23.11
CA GLN A 44 -11.56 8.04 -24.23
C GLN A 44 -11.12 7.17 -25.41
N THR A 45 -9.82 6.99 -25.61
CA THR A 45 -9.28 6.27 -26.76
C THR A 45 -9.71 4.79 -26.73
N GLY A 46 -10.61 4.42 -27.63
CA GLY A 46 -11.18 3.07 -27.72
C GLY A 46 -12.36 2.81 -26.78
N ASN A 47 -12.80 3.80 -25.99
CA ASN A 47 -14.02 3.69 -25.18
C ASN A 47 -15.24 4.12 -26.02
N PRO A 48 -16.26 3.26 -26.19
CA PRO A 48 -17.48 3.61 -26.92
C PRO A 48 -18.40 4.59 -26.17
N ARG A 49 -18.10 4.93 -24.91
CA ARG A 49 -18.84 5.91 -24.10
C ARG A 49 -18.03 7.20 -23.96
N GLU A 50 -18.71 8.32 -23.78
CA GLU A 50 -18.08 9.61 -23.52
C GLU A 50 -17.55 9.65 -22.09
N ILE A 51 -16.25 9.91 -21.91
CA ILE A 51 -15.69 10.19 -20.59
C ILE A 51 -15.96 11.65 -20.21
N ILE A 52 -16.59 11.87 -19.07
CA ILE A 52 -16.86 13.20 -18.51
C ILE A 52 -16.13 13.36 -17.18
N VAL A 53 -15.39 14.45 -17.02
CA VAL A 53 -14.83 14.86 -15.72
C VAL A 53 -15.96 15.58 -14.97
N ILE A 54 -16.29 15.09 -13.79
CA ILE A 54 -17.35 15.64 -12.93
C ILE A 54 -16.76 16.61 -11.92
N GLU A 55 -15.66 16.21 -11.29
CA GLU A 55 -14.95 17.01 -10.29
C GLU A 55 -13.44 16.81 -10.45
N GLU A 56 -12.67 17.83 -10.08
CA GLU A 56 -11.21 17.79 -10.02
C GLU A 56 -10.72 18.67 -8.86
N LEU A 57 -9.63 18.25 -8.22
CA LEU A 57 -8.94 19.06 -7.21
C LEU A 57 -7.43 18.81 -7.24
N VAL A 58 -6.66 19.83 -6.90
CA VAL A 58 -5.19 19.76 -6.82
C VAL A 58 -4.73 19.36 -5.43
N SER A 59 -3.60 18.66 -5.34
CA SER A 59 -2.99 18.27 -4.07
C SER A 59 -1.47 18.32 -4.14
N PRO A 60 -0.78 18.74 -3.06
CA PRO A 60 0.69 18.72 -3.00
C PRO A 60 1.26 17.31 -2.85
N ALA A 61 0.45 16.30 -2.56
CA ALA A 61 0.87 14.91 -2.39
C ALA A 61 -0.19 13.97 -2.97
N ILE A 62 -0.31 13.97 -4.30
CA ILE A 62 -1.50 13.42 -4.98
C ILE A 62 -1.66 11.90 -4.79
N SER A 63 -0.55 11.16 -4.74
CA SER A 63 -0.60 9.70 -4.54
C SER A 63 -1.11 9.34 -3.14
N GLU A 64 -0.82 10.18 -2.14
CA GLU A 64 -1.31 10.00 -0.77
C GLU A 64 -2.83 10.25 -0.70
N LEU A 65 -3.29 11.30 -1.39
CA LEU A 65 -4.72 11.62 -1.47
C LEU A 65 -5.52 10.53 -2.19
N GLU A 66 -5.07 10.07 -3.37
CA GLU A 66 -5.74 8.98 -4.11
C GLU A 66 -5.82 7.70 -3.27
N THR A 67 -4.71 7.32 -2.62
CA THR A 67 -4.67 6.15 -1.75
C THR A 67 -5.73 6.24 -0.64
N GLN A 68 -5.90 7.41 -0.03
CA GLN A 68 -6.95 7.62 0.97
C GLN A 68 -8.35 7.50 0.39
N MET A 69 -8.60 8.03 -0.80
CA MET A 69 -9.91 7.93 -1.44
C MET A 69 -10.25 6.48 -1.79
N HIS A 70 -9.29 5.71 -2.33
CA HIS A 70 -9.50 4.28 -2.62
C HIS A 70 -9.75 3.47 -1.34
N ALA A 71 -9.00 3.73 -0.26
CA ALA A 71 -9.18 3.04 1.00
C ALA A 71 -10.54 3.37 1.65
N ARG A 72 -10.89 4.65 1.76
CA ARG A 72 -12.11 5.12 2.47
C ARG A 72 -13.40 4.76 1.74
N HIS A 73 -13.34 4.59 0.42
CA HIS A 73 -14.46 4.14 -0.41
C HIS A 73 -14.32 2.69 -0.89
N ALA A 74 -13.50 1.87 -0.21
CA ALA A 74 -13.34 0.46 -0.58
C ALA A 74 -14.68 -0.31 -0.59
N ILE A 75 -15.63 0.09 0.26
CA ILE A 75 -16.98 -0.48 0.35
C ILE A 75 -17.90 -0.10 -0.83
N ASP A 76 -17.53 0.91 -1.60
CA ASP A 76 -18.25 1.33 -2.81
C ASP A 76 -17.49 0.89 -4.07
N ARG A 77 -16.28 0.32 -3.93
CA ARG A 77 -15.36 0.00 -5.01
C ARG A 77 -15.78 -1.31 -5.68
N ILE A 78 -16.04 -1.24 -6.98
CA ILE A 78 -16.54 -2.38 -7.76
C ILE A 78 -15.42 -3.12 -8.48
N THR A 79 -14.44 -2.38 -9.02
CA THR A 79 -13.25 -2.95 -9.68
C THR A 79 -12.24 -1.85 -9.96
N GLY A 80 -10.95 -2.16 -9.88
CA GLY A 80 -9.88 -1.23 -10.29
C GLY A 80 -10.05 0.15 -9.63
N GLU A 81 -10.26 1.19 -10.41
CA GLU A 81 -10.45 2.58 -9.91
C GLU A 81 -11.92 3.03 -9.96
N TRP A 82 -12.87 2.09 -10.09
CA TRP A 82 -14.29 2.37 -10.30
C TRP A 82 -15.13 2.06 -9.06
N PHE A 83 -16.01 3.00 -8.73
CA PHE A 83 -16.84 3.03 -7.52
C PHE A 83 -18.30 3.23 -7.90
N ALA A 84 -19.22 2.57 -7.21
CA ALA A 84 -20.66 2.78 -7.36
C ALA A 84 -21.12 3.87 -6.39
N LEU A 85 -21.16 5.12 -6.86
CA LEU A 85 -21.51 6.28 -6.05
C LEU A 85 -22.71 7.01 -6.67
N ASN A 86 -23.80 7.11 -5.91
CA ASN A 86 -24.90 8.00 -6.27
C ASN A 86 -24.49 9.49 -6.13
N GLU A 87 -25.35 10.42 -6.54
CA GLU A 87 -25.02 11.87 -6.50
C GLU A 87 -24.62 12.37 -5.10
N THR A 88 -25.32 11.92 -4.06
CA THR A 88 -25.01 12.30 -2.68
C THR A 88 -23.66 11.74 -2.25
N GLN A 89 -23.42 10.44 -2.50
CA GLN A 89 -22.15 9.79 -2.17
C GLN A 89 -20.98 10.39 -2.95
N LEU A 90 -21.18 10.76 -4.21
CA LEU A 90 -20.16 11.44 -5.02
C LEU A 90 -19.83 12.82 -4.45
N SER A 91 -20.85 13.59 -4.08
CA SER A 91 -20.66 14.89 -3.44
C SER A 91 -19.91 14.76 -2.10
N ASP A 92 -20.30 13.78 -1.26
CA ASP A 92 -19.64 13.49 0.01
C ASP A 92 -18.17 13.04 -0.18
N ALA A 93 -17.91 12.19 -1.18
CA ALA A 93 -16.56 11.75 -1.53
C ALA A 93 -15.69 12.94 -1.97
N TYR A 94 -16.24 13.86 -2.76
CA TYR A 94 -15.52 15.07 -3.18
C TYR A 94 -15.23 16.01 -2.00
N LEU A 95 -16.21 16.24 -1.11
CA LEU A 95 -16.01 17.02 0.12
C LEU A 95 -14.94 16.41 1.03
N LEU A 96 -14.94 15.08 1.15
CA LEU A 96 -13.89 14.35 1.88
C LEU A 96 -12.53 14.57 1.24
N ALA A 97 -12.42 14.46 -0.08
CA ALA A 97 -11.17 14.68 -0.80
C ALA A 97 -10.63 16.11 -0.60
N GLN A 98 -11.51 17.12 -0.64
CA GLN A 98 -11.15 18.50 -0.31
C GLN A 98 -10.66 18.66 1.13
N LYS A 99 -11.31 18.00 2.10
CA LYS A 99 -10.89 18.01 3.51
C LYS A 99 -9.51 17.38 3.69
N LEU A 100 -9.23 16.27 3.01
CA LEU A 100 -7.94 15.59 3.05
C LEU A 100 -6.83 16.41 2.38
N ALA A 101 -7.12 17.04 1.24
CA ALA A 101 -6.19 17.95 0.56
C ALA A 101 -5.81 19.14 1.47
N LYS A 102 -6.79 19.79 2.09
CA LYS A 102 -6.53 20.86 3.09
C LYS A 102 -5.71 20.37 4.28
N ASN A 103 -5.93 19.13 4.71
CA ASN A 103 -5.15 18.53 5.80
C ASN A 103 -3.68 18.31 5.40
N LEU A 104 -3.43 17.86 4.16
CA LEU A 104 -2.08 17.78 3.60
C LEU A 104 -1.41 19.15 3.53
N GLU A 105 -2.09 20.16 2.98
CA GLU A 105 -1.58 21.53 2.88
C GLU A 105 -1.17 22.09 4.25
N LYS A 106 -1.99 21.86 5.28
CA LYS A 106 -1.70 22.26 6.66
C LYS A 106 -0.39 21.65 7.18
N HIS A 107 -0.08 20.41 6.82
CA HIS A 107 1.12 19.69 7.30
C HIS A 107 2.31 19.76 6.33
N LEU A 108 2.13 20.33 5.14
CA LEU A 108 3.15 20.41 4.09
C LEU A 108 4.48 21.01 4.59
N PRO A 109 4.50 22.11 5.38
CA PRO A 109 5.76 22.66 5.89
C PRO A 109 6.54 21.66 6.76
N GLY A 110 5.83 20.89 7.59
CA GLY A 110 6.45 19.85 8.42
C GLY A 110 7.00 18.69 7.60
N LEU A 111 6.24 18.26 6.59
CA LEU A 111 6.67 17.20 5.67
C LEU A 111 7.93 17.58 4.89
N GLN A 112 7.96 18.79 4.32
CA GLN A 112 9.14 19.32 3.61
C GLN A 112 10.34 19.46 4.56
N ARG A 113 10.10 19.88 5.80
CA ARG A 113 11.17 19.97 6.81
C ARG A 113 11.77 18.60 7.12
N VAL A 114 10.96 17.56 7.19
CA VAL A 114 11.43 16.18 7.40
C VAL A 114 12.31 15.70 6.24
N GLU A 115 11.94 15.98 4.98
CA GLU A 115 12.78 15.63 3.82
C GLU A 115 14.16 16.31 3.88
N GLN A 116 14.20 17.58 4.27
CA GLN A 116 15.45 18.32 4.44
C GLN A 116 16.33 17.70 5.55
N ILE A 117 15.74 17.39 6.72
CA ILE A 117 16.47 16.80 7.84
C ILE A 117 16.95 15.38 7.49
N ALA A 118 16.14 14.60 6.77
CA ALA A 118 16.46 13.23 6.37
C ALA A 118 17.73 13.13 5.50
N ALA A 119 18.09 14.21 4.80
CA ALA A 119 19.29 14.29 3.97
C ALA A 119 20.56 14.65 4.77
N MET A 120 20.46 14.97 6.06
CA MET A 120 21.57 15.42 6.90
C MET A 120 21.93 14.37 7.96
N HIS A 121 23.23 14.25 8.26
CA HIS A 121 23.71 13.39 9.35
C HIS A 121 23.10 13.81 10.69
N SER A 122 22.70 12.84 11.50
CA SER A 122 22.29 13.10 12.87
C SER A 122 23.48 13.40 13.76
N THR A 123 23.32 14.29 14.73
CA THR A 123 24.25 14.44 15.85
C THR A 123 24.11 13.23 16.79
N GLU A 124 25.11 12.99 17.63
CA GLU A 124 25.05 11.95 18.67
C GLU A 124 24.17 12.33 19.87
N GLU A 125 23.50 13.47 19.82
CA GLU A 125 22.69 14.02 20.90
C GLU A 125 21.40 13.23 21.10
N GLU A 126 21.02 13.04 22.36
CA GLU A 126 19.71 12.55 22.77
C GLU A 126 18.98 13.66 23.53
N ILE A 127 17.86 14.11 22.99
CA ILE A 127 17.09 15.22 23.56
C ILE A 127 16.09 14.68 24.60
N LYS A 128 15.89 15.41 25.70
CA LYS A 128 14.81 15.14 26.66
C LYS A 128 13.48 15.69 26.13
N PRO A 129 12.38 14.93 26.20
CA PRO A 129 11.09 15.41 25.72
C PRO A 129 10.52 16.51 26.61
N ASP A 130 9.82 17.46 25.99
CA ASP A 130 8.97 18.42 26.70
C ASP A 130 7.54 17.87 26.86
N SER A 131 6.67 18.62 27.56
CA SER A 131 5.28 18.21 27.79
C SER A 131 4.49 18.04 26.49
N THR A 132 4.68 18.94 25.53
CA THR A 132 3.99 18.90 24.24
C THR A 132 4.30 17.62 23.48
N LEU A 133 5.57 17.21 23.47
CA LEU A 133 5.99 16.01 22.76
C LEU A 133 5.55 14.74 23.46
N LEU A 134 5.46 14.73 24.80
CA LEU A 134 4.84 13.64 25.55
C LEU A 134 3.38 13.47 25.17
N ASP A 135 2.62 14.57 25.05
CA ASP A 135 1.21 14.51 24.61
C ASP A 135 1.08 13.96 23.18
N ILE A 136 1.94 14.41 22.25
CA ILE A 136 2.00 13.88 20.88
C ILE A 136 2.31 12.37 20.89
N HIS A 137 3.21 11.93 21.77
CA HIS A 137 3.58 10.53 21.90
C HIS A 137 2.45 9.65 22.46
N GLU A 138 1.63 10.16 23.38
CA GLU A 138 0.44 9.45 23.85
C GLU A 138 -0.59 9.26 22.72
N VAL A 139 -0.80 10.29 21.90
CA VAL A 139 -1.65 10.18 20.70
C VAL A 139 -1.08 9.16 19.72
N TYR A 140 0.24 9.17 19.48
CA TYR A 140 0.93 8.16 18.66
C TYR A 140 0.66 6.74 19.16
N LYS A 141 0.84 6.50 20.47
CA LYS A 141 0.64 5.17 21.05
C LYS A 141 -0.80 4.69 20.92
N THR A 142 -1.76 5.59 21.11
CA THR A 142 -3.19 5.27 20.96
C THR A 142 -3.53 4.89 19.53
N ASN A 143 -3.10 5.69 18.55
CA ASN A 143 -3.31 5.40 17.13
C ASN A 143 -2.60 4.10 16.72
N ALA A 144 -1.35 3.89 17.15
CA ALA A 144 -0.59 2.68 16.87
C ALA A 144 -1.26 1.42 17.47
N ALA A 145 -1.87 1.51 18.66
CA ALA A 145 -2.63 0.41 19.25
C ALA A 145 -3.85 0.03 18.39
N GLN A 146 -4.61 1.04 17.96
CA GLN A 146 -5.78 0.83 17.09
C GLN A 146 -5.36 0.24 15.74
N LEU A 147 -4.27 0.73 15.15
CA LEU A 147 -3.76 0.22 13.87
C LEU A 147 -3.35 -1.24 14.00
N MET A 148 -2.66 -1.61 15.10
CA MET A 148 -2.30 -3.01 15.35
C MET A 148 -3.54 -3.91 15.48
N ALA A 149 -4.59 -3.45 16.18
CA ALA A 149 -5.82 -4.22 16.32
C ALA A 149 -6.53 -4.44 14.97
N VAL A 150 -6.60 -3.40 14.12
CA VAL A 150 -7.15 -3.50 12.76
C VAL A 150 -6.31 -4.45 11.90
N GLU A 151 -4.98 -4.38 11.96
CA GLU A 151 -4.09 -5.28 11.23
C GLU A 151 -4.23 -6.75 11.69
N ASP A 152 -4.45 -6.97 12.98
CA ASP A 152 -4.73 -8.31 13.53
C ASP A 152 -6.07 -8.86 13.01
N GLU A 153 -7.13 -8.05 13.00
CA GLU A 153 -8.44 -8.46 12.49
C GLU A 153 -8.43 -8.70 10.97
N LEU A 154 -7.75 -7.84 10.19
CA LEU A 154 -7.55 -8.06 8.76
C LEU A 154 -6.82 -9.38 8.47
N LYS A 155 -5.82 -9.72 9.29
CA LYS A 155 -5.09 -10.98 9.18
C LYS A 155 -5.99 -12.17 9.51
N GLU A 156 -6.80 -12.07 10.56
CA GLU A 156 -7.76 -13.11 10.93
C GLU A 156 -8.79 -13.36 9.84
N ILE A 157 -9.41 -12.31 9.29
CA ILE A 157 -10.35 -12.43 8.16
C ILE A 157 -9.68 -13.10 6.96
N LYS A 158 -8.43 -12.73 6.65
CA LYS A 158 -7.66 -13.34 5.56
C LYS A 158 -7.37 -14.82 5.80
N GLU A 159 -7.11 -15.23 7.03
CA GLU A 159 -6.94 -16.64 7.43
C GLU A 159 -8.28 -17.38 7.26
N THR A 160 -9.38 -16.84 7.78
CA THR A 160 -10.72 -17.45 7.65
C THR A 160 -11.18 -17.59 6.19
N LEU A 161 -10.96 -16.57 5.35
CA LEU A 161 -11.26 -16.64 3.92
C LEU A 161 -10.38 -17.67 3.18
N ARG A 162 -9.15 -17.87 3.63
CA ARG A 162 -8.28 -18.93 3.09
C ARG A 162 -8.83 -20.31 3.43
N ASP A 163 -9.27 -20.51 4.67
CA ASP A 163 -9.86 -21.77 5.11
C ASP A 163 -11.17 -22.07 4.35
N PHE A 164 -11.99 -21.04 4.09
CA PHE A 164 -13.17 -21.17 3.21
C PHE A 164 -12.80 -21.54 1.77
N ALA A 165 -11.71 -21.00 1.23
CA ALA A 165 -11.23 -21.34 -0.11
C ALA A 165 -10.70 -22.79 -0.21
N LYS A 166 -10.44 -23.46 0.93
CA LYS A 166 -9.94 -24.84 0.99
C LYS A 166 -8.70 -25.00 0.09
N ASN A 167 -8.68 -26.05 -0.74
CA ASN A 167 -7.63 -26.33 -1.72
C ASN A 167 -8.00 -25.87 -3.14
N THR A 168 -8.81 -24.81 -3.26
CA THR A 168 -9.21 -24.23 -4.55
C THR A 168 -8.43 -22.94 -4.84
N GLY A 169 -8.64 -22.38 -6.04
CA GLY A 169 -8.09 -21.09 -6.47
C GLY A 169 -8.56 -19.90 -5.64
N GLY A 170 -9.73 -19.98 -5.01
CA GLY A 170 -10.28 -18.87 -4.24
C GLY A 170 -11.80 -18.89 -4.15
N ILE A 171 -12.37 -17.73 -3.83
CA ILE A 171 -13.80 -17.51 -3.74
C ILE A 171 -14.18 -16.36 -4.68
N ASN A 172 -15.13 -16.61 -5.58
CA ASN A 172 -15.48 -15.74 -6.70
C ASN A 172 -15.76 -14.29 -6.26
N GLY A 173 -14.89 -13.36 -6.69
CA GLY A 173 -15.01 -11.92 -6.42
C GLY A 173 -14.54 -11.47 -5.04
N VAL A 174 -14.08 -12.38 -4.17
CA VAL A 174 -13.72 -12.07 -2.78
C VAL A 174 -12.23 -12.22 -2.52
N ALA A 175 -11.67 -13.40 -2.81
CA ALA A 175 -10.27 -13.69 -2.52
C ALA A 175 -9.75 -14.80 -3.43
N GLY A 176 -8.44 -14.88 -3.62
CA GLY A 176 -7.84 -15.96 -4.38
C GLY A 176 -6.33 -16.05 -4.26
N TRP A 177 -5.82 -17.16 -4.76
CA TRP A 177 -4.40 -17.45 -4.84
C TRP A 177 -3.80 -16.82 -6.10
N ARG A 178 -2.74 -16.06 -5.89
CA ARG A 178 -1.89 -15.58 -6.97
C ARG A 178 -0.64 -16.44 -7.02
N VAL A 179 -0.46 -17.15 -8.13
CA VAL A 179 0.77 -17.88 -8.43
C VAL A 179 1.66 -16.98 -9.25
N SER A 180 2.87 -16.73 -8.74
CA SER A 180 3.88 -16.04 -9.53
C SER A 180 4.74 -17.07 -10.24
N ALA A 181 4.74 -17.03 -11.57
CA ALA A 181 5.62 -17.87 -12.38
C ALA A 181 7.08 -17.64 -11.95
N PRO A 182 7.83 -18.71 -11.64
CA PRO A 182 9.20 -18.55 -11.20
C PRO A 182 10.04 -17.99 -12.33
N ARG A 183 10.79 -16.94 -12.02
CA ARG A 183 11.74 -16.34 -12.96
C ARG A 183 13.12 -16.92 -12.67
N PRO A 184 13.92 -17.27 -13.71
CA PRO A 184 15.31 -17.65 -13.52
C PRO A 184 16.07 -16.58 -12.73
N LYS A 185 16.87 -17.03 -11.76
CA LYS A 185 17.69 -16.16 -10.90
C LYS A 185 19.12 -16.67 -10.93
N ILE A 186 20.06 -15.73 -10.96
CA ILE A 186 21.47 -16.03 -10.72
C ILE A 186 21.65 -16.30 -9.22
N ASP A 187 22.25 -17.43 -8.89
CA ASP A 187 22.72 -17.74 -7.55
C ASP A 187 23.98 -16.94 -7.23
N GLU A 188 23.75 -15.68 -6.86
CA GLU A 188 24.80 -14.72 -6.53
C GLU A 188 25.67 -15.20 -5.35
N LYS A 189 25.08 -15.91 -4.39
CA LYS A 189 25.82 -16.44 -3.24
C LYS A 189 26.81 -17.52 -3.66
N ARG A 190 26.36 -18.44 -4.51
CA ARG A 190 27.24 -19.48 -5.06
C ARG A 190 28.30 -18.87 -5.98
N LEU A 191 27.94 -17.90 -6.82
CA LEU A 191 28.90 -17.18 -7.66
C LEU A 191 29.97 -16.45 -6.82
N GLN A 192 29.56 -15.77 -5.75
CA GLN A 192 30.48 -15.09 -4.84
C GLN A 192 31.42 -16.07 -4.13
N SER A 193 30.91 -17.25 -3.75
CA SER A 193 31.70 -18.30 -3.11
C SER A 193 32.71 -18.94 -4.07
N ASP A 194 32.27 -19.30 -5.28
CA ASP A 194 33.08 -20.03 -6.25
C ASP A 194 34.07 -19.10 -6.99
N PHE A 195 33.65 -17.87 -7.27
CA PHE A 195 34.40 -16.88 -8.06
C PHE A 195 34.32 -15.46 -7.45
N PRO A 196 34.90 -15.23 -6.26
CA PRO A 196 34.83 -13.94 -5.57
C PRO A 196 35.40 -12.78 -6.40
N GLU A 197 36.47 -13.01 -7.14
CA GLU A 197 37.13 -12.00 -7.99
C GLU A 197 36.23 -11.54 -9.16
N ILE A 198 35.47 -12.47 -9.74
CA ILE A 198 34.53 -12.14 -10.82
C ILE A 198 33.32 -11.41 -10.23
N HIS A 199 32.77 -11.89 -9.11
CA HIS A 199 31.66 -11.25 -8.42
C HIS A 199 31.99 -9.79 -8.03
N SER A 200 33.20 -9.54 -7.51
CA SER A 200 33.67 -8.21 -7.13
C SER A 200 33.69 -7.23 -8.31
N LYS A 201 34.10 -7.67 -9.51
CA LYS A 201 34.12 -6.81 -10.73
C LYS A 201 32.74 -6.28 -11.15
N PHE A 202 31.68 -6.99 -10.80
CA PHE A 202 30.29 -6.60 -11.10
C PHE A 202 29.55 -6.08 -9.87
N THR A 203 30.23 -5.89 -8.73
CA THR A 203 29.61 -5.33 -7.54
C THR A 203 30.00 -3.87 -7.42
N SER A 204 29.01 -2.98 -7.51
CA SER A 204 29.19 -1.57 -7.20
C SER A 204 28.85 -1.29 -5.74
N SER A 205 29.57 -0.35 -5.13
CA SER A 205 29.22 0.22 -3.84
C SER A 205 28.68 1.62 -4.04
N GLU A 206 27.48 1.88 -3.54
CA GLU A 206 26.88 3.21 -3.53
C GLU A 206 26.67 3.66 -2.09
N THR A 207 27.09 4.88 -1.77
CA THR A 207 26.79 5.49 -0.47
C THR A 207 25.34 5.97 -0.48
N SER A 208 24.60 5.64 0.57
CA SER A 208 23.23 6.11 0.76
C SER A 208 22.97 6.48 2.22
N MET A 209 22.10 7.45 2.45
CA MET A 209 21.69 7.84 3.79
C MET A 209 20.69 6.83 4.37
N ALA A 210 21.03 6.18 5.47
CA ALA A 210 20.09 5.37 6.23
C ALA A 210 19.36 6.25 7.25
N ALA A 211 18.06 6.46 7.08
CA ALA A 211 17.24 7.35 7.90
C ALA A 211 16.01 6.64 8.47
N ARG A 212 16.20 5.48 9.13
CA ARG A 212 15.09 4.67 9.66
C ARG A 212 14.52 5.31 10.93
N PHE A 213 13.28 5.75 10.88
CA PHE A 213 12.56 6.24 12.05
C PHE A 213 11.94 5.09 12.83
N THR A 214 12.06 5.13 14.15
CA THR A 214 11.41 4.20 15.08
C THR A 214 10.85 4.98 16.26
N ALA A 215 9.63 4.66 16.67
CA ALA A 215 9.01 5.25 17.85
C ALA A 215 8.56 4.16 18.81
N THR A 216 8.62 4.47 20.10
CA THR A 216 8.12 3.60 21.17
C THR A 216 6.62 3.45 20.99
N LYS A 217 6.16 2.21 20.82
CA LYS A 217 4.75 1.86 20.61
C LYS A 217 4.32 0.77 21.59
N PRO A 218 3.00 0.58 21.79
CA PRO A 218 2.50 -0.52 22.59
C PRO A 218 2.98 -1.87 22.04
N ARG A 219 3.14 -2.86 22.91
CA ARG A 219 3.43 -4.23 22.48
C ARG A 219 2.15 -4.90 22.03
N ARG A 220 2.20 -5.68 20.94
CA ARG A 220 1.12 -6.61 20.61
C ARG A 220 0.97 -7.60 21.74
N ALA A 221 -0.27 -7.95 22.08
CA ALA A 221 -0.53 -9.07 22.97
C ALA A 221 0.08 -10.34 22.34
N LYS A 222 0.77 -11.16 23.15
CA LYS A 222 1.23 -12.47 22.68
C LYS A 222 0.00 -13.34 22.45
N THR A 223 -0.38 -13.54 21.20
CA THR A 223 -1.36 -14.55 20.83
C THR A 223 -0.68 -15.92 20.95
N THR A 224 -1.05 -16.69 21.97
CA THR A 224 -0.86 -18.15 22.00
C THR A 224 -1.85 -18.77 21.01
N LYS A 225 -1.69 -18.52 19.71
CA LYS A 225 -2.34 -19.38 18.72
C LYS A 225 -1.52 -20.67 18.70
N GLU A 226 -2.10 -21.75 19.20
CA GLU A 226 -1.59 -23.09 18.89
C GLU A 226 -1.51 -23.18 17.36
N LYS A 227 -0.32 -23.52 16.85
CA LYS A 227 -0.18 -23.85 15.43
C LYS A 227 -1.15 -25.00 15.17
N PRO A 228 -2.12 -24.89 14.25
CA PRO A 228 -2.91 -26.05 13.89
C PRO A 228 -1.96 -27.13 13.37
N GLU A 229 -1.93 -28.28 14.05
CA GLU A 229 -1.30 -29.51 13.56
C GLU A 229 -2.11 -29.99 12.36
N THR A 230 -1.79 -29.50 11.17
CA THR A 230 -2.31 -30.06 9.93
C THR A 230 -1.20 -30.11 8.89
N ASP A 231 -0.93 -31.33 8.40
CA ASP A 231 0.00 -31.65 7.30
C ASP A 231 -0.53 -31.25 5.91
N GLU A 232 -1.59 -30.42 5.83
CA GLU A 232 -2.16 -30.01 4.56
C GLU A 232 -1.30 -28.93 3.87
N PRO A 233 -1.13 -28.99 2.54
CA PRO A 233 -0.38 -27.98 1.82
C PRO A 233 -1.04 -26.62 2.00
N THR A 234 -0.23 -25.64 2.41
CA THR A 234 -0.63 -24.24 2.67
C THR A 234 -1.14 -23.49 1.44
N SER A 235 -1.14 -24.13 0.27
CA SER A 235 -1.54 -23.61 -1.04
C SER A 235 -2.24 -24.69 -1.87
N PRO A 236 -3.18 -24.33 -2.76
CA PRO A 236 -3.86 -25.29 -3.62
C PRO A 236 -2.87 -25.95 -4.60
N PRO A 237 -3.14 -27.20 -5.01
CA PRO A 237 -2.51 -27.81 -6.17
C PRO A 237 -2.67 -26.94 -7.43
N LEU A 238 -1.68 -26.96 -8.34
CA LEU A 238 -1.67 -26.13 -9.56
C LEU A 238 -2.89 -26.37 -10.45
N ASP A 239 -3.36 -27.62 -10.53
CA ASP A 239 -4.54 -28.00 -11.31
C ASP A 239 -5.85 -27.51 -10.67
N ARG A 240 -5.83 -27.01 -9.42
CA ARG A 240 -7.02 -26.45 -8.74
C ARG A 240 -7.01 -24.93 -8.67
N ILE A 241 -6.00 -24.26 -9.24
CA ILE A 241 -5.80 -22.81 -9.11
C ILE A 241 -6.86 -21.98 -9.84
N ASP A 242 -7.42 -22.51 -10.93
CA ASP A 242 -8.44 -21.82 -11.72
C ASP A 242 -9.87 -22.14 -11.26
N PHE A 243 -10.01 -22.99 -10.24
CA PHE A 243 -11.31 -23.36 -9.68
C PHE A 243 -11.65 -22.43 -8.53
N TYR A 244 -12.73 -21.67 -8.67
CA TYR A 244 -13.21 -20.76 -7.64
C TYR A 244 -14.51 -21.27 -7.07
N LEU A 245 -14.63 -21.22 -5.74
CA LEU A 245 -15.88 -21.49 -5.04
C LEU A 245 -16.85 -20.32 -5.21
N ASP A 246 -18.14 -20.64 -5.19
CA ASP A 246 -19.16 -19.62 -5.06
C ASP A 246 -19.12 -19.02 -3.65
N ARG A 247 -19.40 -17.71 -3.59
CA ARG A 247 -19.55 -16.99 -2.33
C ARG A 247 -20.94 -17.24 -1.77
N ASP A 248 -21.03 -17.31 -0.45
CA ASP A 248 -22.29 -17.26 0.28
C ASP A 248 -22.37 -15.98 1.12
N GLN A 249 -23.46 -15.82 1.86
CA GLN A 249 -23.68 -14.63 2.68
C GLN A 249 -22.60 -14.45 3.75
N ALA A 250 -22.11 -15.53 4.37
CA ALA A 250 -21.09 -15.43 5.41
C ALA A 250 -19.77 -14.90 4.83
N VAL A 251 -19.36 -15.41 3.67
CA VAL A 251 -18.18 -14.90 2.96
C VAL A 251 -18.36 -13.43 2.56
N GLU A 252 -19.54 -13.07 2.04
CA GLU A 252 -19.83 -11.69 1.66
C GLU A 252 -19.76 -10.72 2.85
N GLU A 253 -20.27 -11.13 4.02
CA GLU A 253 -20.20 -10.36 5.28
C GLU A 253 -18.75 -10.22 5.79
N LEU A 254 -17.95 -11.28 5.75
CA LEU A 254 -16.52 -11.22 6.10
C LEU A 254 -15.75 -10.27 5.17
N HIS A 255 -16.04 -10.31 3.87
CA HIS A 255 -15.39 -9.40 2.93
C HIS A 255 -15.87 -7.95 3.10
N ALA A 256 -17.16 -7.72 3.37
CA ALA A 256 -17.65 -6.38 3.71
C ALA A 256 -16.90 -5.81 4.93
N ARG A 257 -16.70 -6.64 5.97
CA ARG A 257 -15.92 -6.27 7.14
C ARG A 257 -14.46 -5.98 6.79
N HIS A 258 -13.84 -6.77 5.92
CA HIS A 258 -12.50 -6.51 5.39
C HIS A 258 -12.39 -5.12 4.77
N LEU A 259 -13.32 -4.75 3.88
CA LEU A 259 -13.31 -3.45 3.20
C LEU A 259 -13.48 -2.27 4.18
N ILE A 260 -14.36 -2.41 5.18
CA ILE A 260 -14.51 -1.41 6.26
C ILE A 260 -13.21 -1.26 7.06
N LEU A 261 -12.52 -2.36 7.35
CA LEU A 261 -11.24 -2.33 8.05
C LEU A 261 -10.11 -1.75 7.20
N LEU A 262 -10.12 -1.94 5.88
CA LEU A 262 -9.17 -1.26 4.98
C LEU A 262 -9.34 0.27 5.03
N ALA A 263 -10.59 0.75 5.04
CA ALA A 263 -10.87 2.18 5.23
C ALA A 263 -10.30 2.68 6.57
N ARG A 264 -10.57 1.95 7.66
CA ARG A 264 -10.06 2.32 8.99
C ARG A 264 -8.54 2.25 9.08
N GLN A 265 -7.92 1.26 8.44
CA GLN A 265 -6.46 1.15 8.36
C GLN A 265 -5.88 2.37 7.64
N GLY A 266 -6.46 2.75 6.49
CA GLY A 266 -6.06 3.94 5.74
C GLY A 266 -6.12 5.22 6.58
N GLU A 267 -7.19 5.43 7.34
CA GLU A 267 -7.33 6.57 8.26
C GLU A 267 -6.26 6.60 9.34
N LEU A 268 -6.02 5.46 10.00
CA LEU A 268 -5.07 5.37 11.09
C LEU A 268 -3.63 5.57 10.59
N THR A 269 -3.28 4.97 9.45
CA THR A 269 -1.97 5.17 8.82
C THR A 269 -1.76 6.63 8.43
N TRP A 270 -2.78 7.30 7.90
CA TRP A 270 -2.73 8.71 7.55
C TRP A 270 -2.44 9.61 8.76
N GLU A 271 -3.18 9.43 9.84
CA GLU A 271 -2.96 10.16 11.09
C GLU A 271 -1.58 9.88 11.68
N LYS A 272 -1.17 8.61 11.69
CA LYS A 272 0.13 8.17 12.17
C LYS A 272 1.26 8.89 11.44
N ASP A 273 1.17 9.03 10.13
CA ASP A 273 2.22 9.66 9.33
C ASP A 273 2.39 11.15 9.67
N PHE A 274 1.32 11.88 9.98
CA PHE A 274 1.43 13.26 10.47
C PHE A 274 1.96 13.36 11.90
N ILE A 275 1.61 12.42 12.77
CA ILE A 275 2.16 12.37 14.13
C ILE A 275 3.67 12.07 14.07
N GLU A 276 4.09 11.10 13.25
CA GLU A 276 5.52 10.82 13.04
C GLU A 276 6.25 12.00 12.40
N THR A 277 5.59 12.77 11.54
CA THR A 277 6.15 14.00 10.98
C THR A 277 6.45 15.02 12.08
N GLN A 278 5.50 15.26 13.00
CA GLN A 278 5.71 16.15 14.14
C GLN A 278 6.87 15.68 15.03
N MET A 279 6.93 14.38 15.33
CA MET A 279 8.02 13.80 16.13
C MET A 279 9.38 13.92 15.45
N LYS A 280 9.45 13.72 14.12
CA LYS A 280 10.69 13.89 13.34
C LYS A 280 11.15 15.35 13.31
N VAL A 281 10.22 16.30 13.15
CA VAL A 281 10.52 17.74 13.24
C VAL A 281 11.06 18.08 14.62
N ALA A 282 10.43 17.59 15.70
CA ALA A 282 10.90 17.79 17.07
C ALA A 282 12.29 17.14 17.33
N CYS A 283 12.57 16.00 16.68
CA CYS A 283 13.88 15.34 16.77
C CYS A 283 14.99 16.20 16.15
N GLY A 284 14.66 17.03 15.14
CA GLY A 284 15.61 17.92 14.49
C GLY A 284 16.86 17.17 14.03
N ASN A 285 18.04 17.70 14.38
CA ASN A 285 19.31 17.08 14.03
C ASN A 285 19.77 16.00 15.01
N ALA A 286 19.10 15.81 16.15
CA ALA A 286 19.46 14.75 17.10
C ALA A 286 19.21 13.35 16.53
N LYS A 287 19.87 12.35 17.11
CA LYS A 287 19.63 10.93 16.76
C LYS A 287 18.39 10.35 17.44
N SER A 288 17.95 10.93 18.56
CA SER A 288 16.81 10.42 19.32
C SER A 288 16.23 11.43 20.30
N ILE A 289 15.00 11.12 20.73
CA ILE A 289 14.32 11.75 21.84
C ILE A 289 14.05 10.66 22.86
N SER A 290 14.57 10.86 24.08
CA SER A 290 14.61 9.82 25.10
C SER A 290 13.21 9.28 25.44
N GLY A 291 13.06 7.96 25.40
CA GLY A 291 11.79 7.25 25.65
C GLY A 291 10.74 7.34 24.53
N ILE A 292 10.90 8.24 23.55
CA ILE A 292 9.89 8.54 22.54
C ILE A 292 10.25 7.94 21.18
N CYS A 293 11.38 8.32 20.59
CA CYS A 293 11.76 7.87 19.25
C CYS A 293 13.27 7.90 19.00
N SER A 294 13.70 7.11 18.02
CA SER A 294 15.05 7.08 17.48
C SER A 294 15.00 7.23 15.96
N TRP A 295 15.82 8.14 15.44
CA TRP A 295 15.92 8.45 14.02
C TRP A 295 17.36 8.78 13.63
N PRO A 296 18.31 7.83 13.78
CA PRO A 296 19.68 8.03 13.34
C PRO A 296 19.72 8.19 11.81
N ARG A 297 20.54 9.13 11.34
CA ARG A 297 20.78 9.41 9.92
C ARG A 297 22.25 9.31 9.67
N LEU A 298 22.67 8.18 9.09
CA LEU A 298 24.06 7.82 8.88
C LEU A 298 24.30 7.38 7.44
N GLU A 299 25.48 7.68 6.93
CA GLU A 299 25.94 7.11 5.66
C GLU A 299 26.12 5.60 5.78
N THR A 300 25.56 4.88 4.81
CA THR A 300 25.67 3.44 4.69
C THR A 300 26.10 3.08 3.29
N ILE A 301 27.03 2.14 3.20
CA ILE A 301 27.48 1.59 1.92
C ILE A 301 26.52 0.47 1.55
N LYS A 302 25.83 0.61 0.42
CA LYS A 302 25.04 -0.47 -0.18
C LYS A 302 25.82 -1.08 -1.32
N SER A 303 26.14 -2.37 -1.17
CA SER A 303 26.69 -3.17 -2.26
C SER A 303 25.56 -3.66 -3.17
N LYS A 304 25.72 -3.47 -4.48
CA LYS A 304 24.76 -3.94 -5.49
C LYS A 304 25.50 -4.69 -6.59
N PHE A 305 25.10 -5.93 -6.81
CA PHE A 305 25.60 -6.73 -7.92
C PHE A 305 24.86 -6.40 -9.23
N ASP A 306 25.61 -6.01 -10.26
CA ASP A 306 25.11 -5.76 -11.61
C ASP A 306 24.90 -7.07 -12.37
N LYS A 307 23.73 -7.67 -12.13
CA LYS A 307 23.28 -8.89 -12.81
C LYS A 307 23.28 -8.76 -14.33
N ARG A 308 22.92 -7.58 -14.86
CA ARG A 308 22.80 -7.37 -16.31
C ARG A 308 24.17 -7.30 -16.95
N GLY A 309 25.08 -6.50 -16.39
CA GLY A 309 26.47 -6.43 -16.83
C GLY A 309 27.18 -7.78 -16.77
N PHE A 310 26.98 -8.52 -15.67
CA PHE A 310 27.53 -9.87 -15.52
C PHE A 310 26.99 -10.83 -16.59
N THR A 311 25.67 -10.87 -16.79
CA THR A 311 25.04 -11.75 -17.80
C THR A 311 25.53 -11.46 -19.21
N ASN A 312 25.70 -10.18 -19.56
CA ASN A 312 26.20 -9.79 -20.88
C ASN A 312 27.67 -10.12 -21.09
N SER A 313 28.49 -10.03 -20.03
CA SER A 313 29.95 -10.22 -20.12
C SER A 313 30.37 -11.68 -19.96
N HIS A 314 29.60 -12.48 -19.22
CA HIS A 314 29.88 -13.89 -18.92
C HIS A 314 28.63 -14.76 -19.11
N PRO A 315 28.10 -14.87 -20.34
CA PRO A 315 26.83 -15.56 -20.60
C PRO A 315 26.84 -17.03 -20.17
N ASP A 316 27.93 -17.76 -20.41
CA ASP A 316 28.04 -19.19 -20.04
C ASP A 316 28.09 -19.40 -18.52
N MET A 317 28.78 -18.50 -17.81
CA MET A 317 28.81 -18.51 -16.35
C MET A 317 27.45 -18.11 -15.79
N ALA A 318 26.82 -17.08 -16.33
CA ALA A 318 25.47 -16.71 -15.94
C ALA A 318 24.49 -17.88 -16.13
N TYR A 319 24.60 -18.64 -17.22
CA TYR A 319 23.80 -19.84 -17.44
C TYR A 319 24.05 -20.92 -16.38
N SER A 320 25.31 -21.27 -16.08
CA SER A 320 25.63 -22.33 -15.11
C SER A 320 25.30 -21.98 -13.66
N TYR A 321 25.20 -20.68 -13.34
CA TYR A 321 24.79 -20.17 -12.03
C TYR A 321 23.31 -19.75 -11.99
N THR A 322 22.55 -19.94 -13.06
CA THR A 322 21.12 -19.66 -13.08
C THR A 322 20.34 -20.87 -12.57
N PHE A 323 19.40 -20.62 -11.66
CA PHE A 323 18.41 -21.60 -11.23
C PHE A 323 17.01 -21.00 -11.31
N THR A 324 16.02 -21.86 -11.47
CA THR A 324 14.61 -21.47 -11.42
C THR A 324 14.05 -21.90 -10.08
N PRO A 325 13.65 -20.96 -9.19
CA PRO A 325 13.05 -21.32 -7.91
C PRO A 325 11.69 -21.98 -8.10
N ALA A 326 11.14 -22.58 -7.04
CA ALA A 326 9.74 -23.00 -7.03
C ALA A 326 8.79 -21.79 -7.18
N PRO A 327 7.58 -21.97 -7.73
CA PRO A 327 6.55 -20.94 -7.75
C PRO A 327 6.23 -20.44 -6.33
N THR A 328 5.91 -19.15 -6.21
CA THR A 328 5.46 -18.57 -4.95
C THR A 328 3.96 -18.34 -4.99
N TYR A 329 3.28 -18.74 -3.93
CA TYR A 329 1.83 -18.61 -3.75
C TYR A 329 1.51 -17.51 -2.75
N SER A 330 0.59 -16.62 -3.12
CA SER A 330 0.10 -15.57 -2.24
C SER A 330 -1.42 -15.55 -2.25
N PHE A 331 -2.04 -15.76 -1.09
CA PHE A 331 -3.48 -15.56 -0.94
C PHE A 331 -3.77 -14.06 -0.81
N ILE A 332 -4.68 -13.53 -1.64
CA ILE A 332 -5.03 -12.12 -1.72
C ILE A 332 -6.54 -12.00 -1.51
N VAL A 333 -6.94 -11.08 -0.63
CA VAL A 333 -8.34 -10.65 -0.50
C VAL A 333 -8.50 -9.41 -1.36
N ASN A 334 -9.58 -9.33 -2.13
CA ASN A 334 -9.83 -8.19 -3.00
C ASN A 334 -10.09 -6.92 -2.19
N GLU A 335 -9.71 -5.77 -2.73
CA GLU A 335 -9.96 -4.45 -2.13
C GLU A 335 -11.23 -3.80 -2.71
N PHE A 336 -12.04 -4.59 -3.40
CA PHE A 336 -13.25 -4.18 -4.13
C PHE A 336 -14.22 -5.36 -4.16
N HIS A 337 -15.50 -5.11 -4.42
CA HIS A 337 -16.53 -6.15 -4.49
C HIS A 337 -17.32 -6.07 -5.83
N PRO A 338 -17.22 -7.08 -6.72
CA PRO A 338 -18.00 -7.11 -7.96
C PRO A 338 -19.43 -7.64 -7.74
N TYR A 339 -19.99 -7.48 -6.54
CA TYR A 339 -21.29 -8.03 -6.12
C TYR A 339 -22.00 -7.10 -5.14
N ALA A 340 -23.32 -7.23 -4.98
CA ALA A 340 -24.06 -6.37 -4.07
C ALA A 340 -23.77 -6.73 -2.60
N LEU A 341 -23.29 -5.77 -1.81
CA LEU A 341 -23.10 -5.97 -0.37
C LEU A 341 -24.43 -5.90 0.36
N LYS A 342 -24.73 -6.93 1.15
CA LYS A 342 -25.84 -6.92 2.09
C LYS A 342 -25.33 -6.46 3.45
N ILE A 343 -25.19 -5.15 3.63
CA ILE A 343 -24.85 -4.59 4.93
C ILE A 343 -26.11 -4.68 5.80
N GLY A 344 -26.03 -5.37 6.94
CA GLY A 344 -27.18 -5.58 7.83
C GLY A 344 -27.72 -4.25 8.39
N GLY A 345 -28.92 -3.87 7.96
CA GLY A 345 -29.70 -2.70 8.40
C GLY A 345 -29.34 -1.41 7.64
N THR A 346 -30.23 -0.69 6.95
CA THR A 346 -31.69 -0.56 6.96
C THR A 346 -32.13 -0.21 5.53
N LYS A 347 -33.21 -0.85 5.05
CA LYS A 347 -34.07 -0.24 4.01
C LYS A 347 -34.89 0.88 4.62
#